data_AF-A0A4R2R515-F1
#
_entry.id   AF-A0A4R2R515-F1
#
_cell.length_a   1.000
_cell.length_b   1.000
_cell.length_c   1.000
_cell.angle_alpha   90.00
_cell.angle_beta   90.00
_cell.angle_gamma   90.00
#
_symmetry.space_group_name_H-M   'P 1'
#
loop_
_entity.id
_entity.type
_entity.pdbx_description
1 polymer ?
#
loop_
_entity_poly.entity_id
_entity_poly.type
_entity_poly.pdbx_seq_one_letter_code
_entity_poly.pdbx_strand_id
1 'polypeptide(L)' 'MGTLLQVIGVILMIQGGGPLVQRLLGRDPEGSFFLGNWLGLPLPVATVGFVAIGLLVFVAGLRMGKKRGARR' A
#
# COMPACT_ATOMS: atom_id res chain seq x y z
N MET A 1 -0.97 17.43 4.49
CA MET A 1 -1.17 16.73 3.19
C MET A 1 -0.04 15.77 2.86
N GLY A 2 1.24 16.17 2.78
CA GLY A 2 2.35 15.25 2.45
C GLY A 2 2.45 14.03 3.36
N THR A 3 2.40 14.22 4.68
CA THR A 3 2.41 13.14 5.68
C THR A 3 1.20 12.21 5.57
N LEU A 4 0.02 12.75 5.30
CA LEU A 4 -1.20 11.95 5.13
C LEU A 4 -1.07 11.01 3.93
N LEU A 5 -0.57 11.51 2.79
CA LEU A 5 -0.32 10.69 1.61
C LEU A 5 0.73 9.60 1.88
N GLN A 6 1.76 9.91 2.67
CA GLN A 6 2.74 8.90 3.07
C GLN A 6 2.11 7.79 3.90
N VAL A 7 1.29 8.14 4.90
CA VAL A 7 0.55 7.16 5.71
C VAL A 7 -0.37 6.30 4.84
N ILE A 8 -1.15 6.92 3.95
CA ILE A 8 -2.02 6.19 3.01
C ILE A 8 -1.19 5.26 2.13
N GLY A 9 -0.06 5.73 1.59
CA GLY A 9 0.82 4.94 0.75
C GLY A 9 1.38 3.71 1.48
N VAL A 10 1.79 3.85 2.74
CA VAL A 10 2.25 2.74 3.57
C VAL A 10 1.12 1.75 3.85
N ILE A 11 -0.09 2.22 4.18
CA ILE A 11 -1.24 1.35 4.41
C ILE A 11 -1.55 0.52 3.17
N LEU A 12 -1.56 1.13 1.98
CA LEU A 12 -1.78 0.41 0.72
C LEU A 12 -0.68 -0.63 0.46
N MET A 13 0.58 -0.29 0.72
CA MET A 13 1.68 -1.26 0.60
C MET A 13 1.53 -2.45 1.57
N ILE A 14 1.09 -2.20 2.82
CA ILE A 14 0.77 -3.26 3.79
C ILE A 14 -0.41 -4.12 3.32
N GLN A 15 -1.44 -3.50 2.74
CA GLN A 15 -2.59 -4.22 2.18
C GLN A 15 -2.20 -5.14 1.01
N GLY A 16 -1.24 -4.72 0.18
CA GLY A 16 -0.72 -5.55 -0.90
C GLY A 16 0.29 -6.61 -0.45
N GLY A 17 1.18 -6.28 0.49
CA GLY A 17 2.26 -7.15 0.95
C GLY A 17 1.87 -8.10 2.09
N GLY A 18 0.91 -7.72 2.93
CA GLY A 18 0.41 -8.52 4.05
C GLY A 18 -0.06 -9.92 3.66
N PRO A 19 -0.85 -10.09 2.59
CA PRO A 19 -1.25 -11.40 2.09
C PRO A 19 -0.07 -12.29 1.68
N LEU A 20 0.97 -11.70 1.06
CA LEU A 20 2.19 -12.44 0.71
C LEU A 20 2.94 -12.92 1.96
N VAL A 21 3.07 -12.04 2.96
CA VAL A 21 3.74 -12.39 4.22
C VAL A 21 2.97 -13.48 4.96
N GLN A 22 1.64 -13.43 4.99
CA GLN A 22 0.83 -14.50 5.56
C GLN A 22 1.03 -15.83 4.83
N ARG A 23 1.04 -15.80 3.49
CA ARG A 23 1.32 -16.99 2.69
C ARG A 23 2.72 -17.56 2.95
N LEU A 24 3.73 -16.70 3.12
CA LEU A 24 5.09 -17.10 3.50
C LEU A 24 5.15 -17.72 4.90
N LEU A 25 4.29 -17.28 5.81
CA LEU A 25 4.15 -17.83 7.16
C LEU A 25 3.24 -19.08 7.20
N GLY A 26 2.84 -19.62 6.05
CA GLY A 26 1.96 -20.79 5.97
C GLY A 26 0.52 -20.54 6.42
N ARG A 27 0.11 -19.27 6.54
CA ARG A 27 -1.27 -18.89 6.83
C ARG A 27 -2.02 -18.68 5.54
N ASP A 28 -3.31 -18.99 5.55
CA ASP A 28 -4.20 -18.72 4.43
C ASP A 28 -4.55 -17.22 4.38
N PRO A 29 -4.11 -16.50 3.33
CA PRO A 29 -4.44 -15.10 3.19
C PRO A 29 -5.89 -14.87 2.77
N GLU A 30 -6.60 -15.84 2.19
CA GLU A 30 -7.96 -15.64 1.65
C GLU A 30 -9.00 -15.40 2.74
N GLY A 31 -8.80 -15.98 3.93
CA GLY A 31 -9.64 -15.74 5.11
C GLY A 31 -9.36 -14.43 5.86
N SER A 32 -8.38 -13.63 5.42
CA SER A 32 -7.99 -12.40 6.12
C SER A 32 -8.65 -11.15 5.53
N PHE A 33 -8.85 -10.13 6.36
CA PHE A 33 -9.44 -8.83 6.01
C PHE A 33 -8.48 -7.95 5.19
N PHE A 34 -8.14 -8.39 3.98
CA PHE A 34 -7.42 -7.58 3.00
C PHE A 34 -8.36 -7.07 1.91
N LEU A 35 -8.12 -5.84 1.46
CA LEU A 35 -8.91 -5.21 0.40
C LEU A 35 -8.91 -6.03 -0.90
N GLY A 36 -7.79 -6.71 -1.21
CA GLY A 36 -7.69 -7.58 -2.39
C GLY A 36 -8.71 -8.72 -2.39
N ASN A 37 -8.90 -9.35 -1.24
CA ASN A 37 -9.86 -10.44 -1.07
C ASN A 37 -11.30 -9.91 -1.15
N TRP A 38 -11.56 -8.75 -0.53
CA TRP A 38 -12.89 -8.15 -0.57
C TRP A 38 -13.30 -7.71 -1.99
N LEU A 39 -12.34 -7.30 -2.81
CA LEU A 39 -12.54 -6.95 -4.22
C LEU A 39 -12.58 -8.18 -5.15
N GLY A 40 -12.43 -9.40 -4.62
CA GLY A 40 -12.39 -10.64 -5.42
C GLY A 40 -11.22 -10.69 -6.41
N LEU A 41 -10.15 -9.93 -6.16
CA LEU A 41 -9.00 -9.87 -7.04
C LEU A 41 -8.07 -11.05 -6.79
N PRO A 42 -7.47 -11.66 -7.84
CA PRO A 42 -6.43 -12.66 -7.66
C PRO A 42 -5.28 -12.09 -6.82
N LEU A 43 -4.77 -12.87 -5.87
CA LEU A 43 -3.69 -12.46 -4.95
C LEU A 43 -2.54 -11.71 -5.64
N PRO A 44 -1.98 -12.18 -6.79
CA PRO A 44 -0.89 -11.48 -7.46
C PRO A 44 -1.30 -10.10 -7.98
N VAL A 45 -2.52 -10.00 -8.51
CA VAL A 45 -3.07 -8.75 -9.07
C VAL A 45 -3.33 -7.75 -7.96
N ALA A 46 -3.95 -8.19 -6.86
CA ALA A 46 -4.18 -7.35 -5.69
C ALA A 46 -2.85 -6.84 -5.11
N THR A 47 -1.89 -7.73 -4.88
CA THR A 47 -0.57 -7.37 -4.34
C THR A 47 0.14 -6.35 -5.22
N VAL A 48 0.27 -6.62 -6.52
CA VAL A 48 0.97 -5.71 -7.44
C VAL A 48 0.26 -4.36 -7.51
N GLY A 49 -1.08 -4.36 -7.62
CA GLY A 49 -1.88 -3.14 -7.68
C GLY A 49 -1.73 -2.28 -6.42
N PHE A 50 -1.92 -2.87 -5.23
CA PHE A 50 -1.84 -2.15 -3.97
C PHE A 50 -0.44 -1.64 -3.65
N VAL A 51 0.60 -2.43 -3.93
CA VAL A 51 1.99 -1.99 -3.74
C VAL A 51 2.35 -0.87 -4.71
N ALA A 52 2.00 -1.00 -6.00
CA ALA A 52 2.28 0.02 -7.00
C ALA A 52 1.56 1.35 -6.69
N ILE A 53 0.25 1.30 -6.40
CA ILE A 53 -0.53 2.49 -6.03
C ILE A 53 0.02 3.09 -4.73
N GLY A 54 0.27 2.26 -3.71
CA GLY A 54 0.83 2.71 -2.44
C GLY A 54 2.16 3.45 -2.61
N LEU A 55 3.07 2.90 -3.43
CA LEU A 55 4.35 3.53 -3.75
C LEU A 55 4.17 4.89 -4.45
N LEU A 56 3.29 4.96 -5.44
CA LEU A 56 3.00 6.22 -6.15
C LEU A 56 2.46 7.29 -5.21
N VAL A 57 1.51 6.94 -4.34
CA VAL A 57 0.93 7.85 -3.34
C VAL A 57 1.99 8.30 -2.33
N PHE A 58 2.84 7.39 -1.86
CA PHE A 58 3.93 7.70 -0.95
C PHE A 58 4.93 8.70 -1.56
N VAL A 59 5.37 8.44 -2.80
CA VAL A 59 6.29 9.32 -3.53
C VAL A 59 5.65 10.69 -3.80
N ALA A 60 4.36 10.73 -4.14
CA ALA A 60 3.63 11.99 -4.27
C ALA A 60 3.63 12.78 -2.95
N GLY A 61 3.44 12.09 -1.81
CA GLY A 61 3.54 12.68 -0.48
C GLY A 61 4.91 13.28 -0.18
N LEU A 62 6.01 12.59 -0.53
CA LEU A 62 7.38 13.10 -0.41
C LEU A 62 7.61 14.36 -1.27
N ARG A 63 7.14 14.36 -2.52
CA ARG A 63 7.28 15.50 -3.44
C ARG A 63 6.50 16.73 -2.95
N MET A 64 5.32 16.54 -2.37
CA MET A 64 4.54 17.62 -1.78
C MET A 64 5.16 18.18 -0.49
N GLY A 65 5.85 17.34 0.29
CA GLY A 65 6.62 17.78 1.46
C GLY A 65 7.79 18.69 1.08
N LYS A 66 8.55 18.34 0.04
CA LYS A 66 9.68 19.14 -0.45
C LYS A 66 9.28 20.54 -0.95
N LYS A 67 8.12 20.67 -1.60
CA LYS A 67 7.60 21.98 -2.05
C LYS A 67 7.33 22.97 -0.92
N ARG A 68 7.11 22.50 0.32
CA ARG A 68 6.95 23.36 1.51
C ARG A 68 8.28 23.72 2.18
N GLY A 69 9.31 22.89 2.05
CA GLY A 69 10.64 23.17 2.60
C GLY A 69 11.41 24.24 1.83
N ALA A 70 11.22 24.34 0.51
CA ALA A 70 11.91 25.32 -0.35
C ALA A 70 11.33 26.75 -0.31
N ARG A 71 10.33 27.02 0.55
CA ARG A 71 9.71 28.35 0.75
C ARG A 71 10.00 28.95 2.14
N ARG A 72 10.91 28.36 2.90
CA ARG A 72 11.39 28.90 4.18
C ARG A 72 12.82 29.38 4.03
#